data_AF-A0A967TF57-F1
#
_entry.id   AF-A0A967TF57-F1
#
_cell.length_a   1.000
_cell.length_b   1.000
_cell.length_c   1.000
_cell.angle_alpha   90.00
_cell.angle_beta   90.00
_cell.angle_gamma   90.00
#
_symmetry.space_group_name_H-M   'P 1'
#
loop_
_entity.id
_entity.type
_entity.pdbx_description
1 polymer ?
#
loop_
_entity_poly.entity_id
_entity_poly.type
_entity_poly.pdbx_seq_one_letter_code
_entity_poly.pdbx_strand_id
1 'polypeptide(L)'
;MASRTSAFRYRNPDRSVPEIGRELGVEAVLEGSVRTDGRRIKVTAQLIDAATDRHLWAESYDRELEDVFAVQEEIARAIAGALSVELLAGAGDPVFATTSPEVYRLYLRARHHLGRRTGPDVTRAVELFDSAVSRDPDYAPAWAGLATGHVLTSQYSGASPR
;
A
#
# COMPACT_ATOMS: atom_id res chain seq x y z
N MET A 1 -3.06 -10.71 -12.08
CA MET A 1 -3.31 -9.63 -11.09
C MET A 1 -3.83 -10.25 -9.79
N ALA A 2 -3.03 -10.24 -8.72
CA ALA A 2 -3.47 -10.73 -7.40
C ALA A 2 -4.39 -9.69 -6.72
N SER A 3 -5.51 -10.14 -6.15
CA SER A 3 -6.46 -9.26 -5.44
C SER A 3 -5.89 -8.81 -4.09
N ARG A 4 -6.16 -7.57 -3.68
CA ARG A 4 -5.72 -6.99 -2.38
C ARG A 4 -6.20 -7.82 -1.18
N THR A 5 -7.32 -8.53 -1.32
CA THR A 5 -7.85 -9.44 -0.28
C THR A 5 -6.93 -10.65 -0.06
N SER A 6 -6.25 -11.10 -1.11
CA SER A 6 -5.31 -12.22 -1.06
C SER A 6 -4.06 -11.86 -0.25
N ALA A 7 -3.45 -10.70 -0.52
CA ALA A 7 -2.23 -10.25 0.18
C ALA A 7 -2.41 -10.08 1.70
N PHE A 8 -3.62 -9.71 2.16
CA PHE A 8 -3.91 -9.60 3.59
C PHE A 8 -4.08 -10.95 4.31
N ARG A 9 -4.46 -12.03 3.59
CA ARG A 9 -4.58 -13.38 4.19
C ARG A 9 -3.22 -14.01 4.51
N TYR A 10 -2.16 -13.61 3.80
CA TYR A 10 -0.80 -14.14 3.99
C TYR A 10 0.08 -13.31 4.91
N ARG A 11 -0.50 -12.44 5.74
CA ARG A 11 0.23 -11.72 6.78
C ARG A 11 0.65 -12.62 7.97
N ASN A 12 0.29 -13.91 7.94
CA ASN A 12 0.62 -14.88 8.99
C ASN A 12 1.91 -15.65 8.65
N PRO A 13 2.83 -15.83 9.62
CA PRO A 13 4.14 -16.46 9.42
C PRO A 13 4.12 -17.97 9.15
N ASP A 14 2.95 -18.62 9.19
CA ASP A 14 2.84 -20.09 9.17
C ASP A 14 2.72 -20.70 7.77
N ARG A 15 2.83 -19.91 6.69
CA ARG A 15 2.75 -20.42 5.30
C ARG A 15 4.02 -20.13 4.53
N SER A 16 4.53 -21.15 3.84
CA SER A 16 5.70 -21.03 2.99
C SER A 16 5.37 -20.33 1.67
N VAL A 17 6.32 -19.60 1.09
CA VAL A 17 6.12 -18.90 -0.19
C VAL A 17 5.65 -19.85 -1.31
N PRO A 18 6.09 -21.12 -1.40
CA PRO A 18 5.56 -22.07 -2.38
C PRO A 18 4.08 -22.44 -2.22
N GLU A 19 3.56 -22.40 -1.00
CA GLU A 19 2.12 -22.58 -0.77
C GLU A 19 1.33 -21.36 -1.24
N ILE A 20 1.84 -20.15 -0.96
CA ILE A 20 1.26 -18.88 -1.41
C ILE A 20 1.25 -18.81 -2.93
N GLY A 21 2.36 -19.18 -3.57
CA GLY A 21 2.51 -19.24 -5.03
C GLY A 21 1.44 -20.09 -5.72
N ARG A 22 1.25 -21.33 -5.24
CA ARG A 22 0.23 -22.25 -5.77
C ARG A 22 -1.19 -21.77 -5.55
N GLU A 23 -1.50 -21.25 -4.36
CA GLU A 23 -2.86 -20.83 -4.05
C GLU A 23 -3.27 -19.58 -4.84
N LEU A 24 -2.32 -18.69 -5.13
CA LEU A 24 -2.57 -17.47 -5.89
C LEU A 24 -2.29 -17.57 -7.38
N GLY A 25 -1.68 -18.67 -7.84
CA GLY A 25 -1.28 -18.85 -9.24
C GLY A 25 -0.28 -17.80 -9.70
N VAL A 26 0.70 -17.47 -8.85
CA VAL A 26 1.74 -16.45 -9.13
C VAL A 26 3.11 -17.10 -9.20
N GLU A 27 3.96 -16.59 -10.10
CA GLU A 27 5.33 -17.11 -10.32
C GLU A 27 6.34 -16.52 -9.33
N ALA A 28 6.06 -15.34 -8.80
CA ALA A 28 6.88 -14.68 -7.80
C ALA A 28 6.02 -13.96 -6.76
N VAL A 29 6.54 -13.90 -5.53
CA VAL A 29 5.93 -13.19 -4.40
C VAL A 29 6.84 -12.03 -4.01
N LEU A 30 6.27 -10.82 -3.96
CA LEU A 30 6.94 -9.64 -3.42
C LEU A 30 6.55 -9.48 -1.95
N GLU A 31 7.54 -9.55 -1.08
CA GLU A 31 7.40 -9.29 0.35
C GLU A 31 8.11 -8.00 0.73
N GLY A 32 7.62 -7.32 1.77
CA GLY A 32 8.30 -6.14 2.26
C GLY A 32 7.94 -5.80 3.70
N SER A 33 8.84 -5.09 4.37
CA SER A 33 8.65 -4.62 5.74
C SER A 33 8.99 -3.14 5.83
N VAL A 34 8.26 -2.41 6.67
CA VAL A 34 8.52 -1.00 6.98
C VAL A 34 8.72 -0.88 8.48
N ARG A 35 9.85 -0.33 8.89
CA ARG A 35 10.17 0.01 10.28
C ARG A 35 10.38 1.50 10.39
N THR A 36 9.90 2.10 11.47
CA THR A 36 10.06 3.53 11.72
C THR A 36 10.71 3.75 13.08
N ASP A 37 11.76 4.57 13.12
CA ASP A 37 12.45 4.98 14.34
C ASP A 37 12.56 6.51 14.39
N GLY A 38 11.70 7.15 15.19
CA GLY A 38 11.58 8.60 15.24
C GLY A 38 11.29 9.21 13.87
N ARG A 39 12.29 9.90 13.30
CA ARG A 39 12.25 10.48 11.96
C ARG A 39 12.81 9.57 10.87
N ARG A 40 13.34 8.38 11.15
CA ARG A 40 13.87 7.48 10.12
C ARG A 40 12.89 6.37 9.75
N ILE A 41 12.89 6.01 8.47
CA ILE A 41 12.16 4.87 7.91
C ILE A 41 13.17 3.94 7.28
N LYS A 42 13.08 2.67 7.67
CA LYS A 42 13.74 1.57 6.99
C LYS A 42 12.70 0.73 6.27
N VAL A 43 12.81 0.62 4.95
CA VAL A 43 11.98 -0.26 4.14
C VAL A 43 12.85 -1.38 3.58
N THR A 44 12.40 -2.63 3.73
CA THR A 44 13.00 -3.78 3.05
C THR A 44 11.98 -4.34 2.08
N ALA A 45 12.42 -4.73 0.89
CA ALA A 45 11.60 -5.41 -0.10
C ALA A 45 12.38 -6.57 -0.71
N GLN A 46 11.70 -7.68 -0.97
CA GLN A 46 12.29 -8.88 -1.55
C GLN A 46 11.31 -9.55 -2.51
N LEU A 47 11.83 -9.97 -3.67
CA LEU A 47 11.11 -10.76 -4.66
C LEU A 47 11.58 -12.21 -4.55
N ILE A 48 10.64 -13.12 -4.34
CA ILE A 48 10.92 -14.54 -4.11
C ILE A 48 10.26 -15.36 -5.21
N ASP A 49 11.00 -16.32 -5.77
CA ASP A 49 10.50 -17.31 -6.70
C ASP A 49 9.50 -18.23 -5.99
N ALA A 50 8.26 -18.25 -6.47
CA ALA A 50 7.19 -18.94 -5.79
C ALA A 50 7.19 -20.46 -5.98
N ALA A 51 8.07 -21.02 -6.82
CA ALA A 51 8.22 -22.46 -6.99
C ALA A 51 9.34 -23.02 -6.12
N THR A 52 10.41 -22.25 -5.92
CA THR A 52 11.67 -22.70 -5.33
C THR A 52 12.02 -22.03 -4.01
N ASP A 53 11.23 -21.05 -3.56
CA ASP A 53 11.48 -20.25 -2.35
C ASP A 53 12.84 -19.50 -2.38
N ARG A 54 13.36 -19.27 -3.60
CA ARG A 54 14.65 -18.59 -3.80
C ARG A 54 14.44 -17.08 -3.92
N HIS A 55 15.22 -16.31 -3.17
CA HIS A 55 15.28 -14.85 -3.34
C HIS A 55 15.83 -14.51 -4.73
N LEU A 56 15.00 -13.86 -5.54
CA LEU A 56 15.38 -13.32 -6.86
C LEU A 56 16.00 -11.93 -6.72
N TRP A 57 15.52 -11.14 -5.76
CA TRP A 57 15.99 -9.79 -5.48
C TRP A 57 15.66 -9.40 -4.04
N ALA A 58 16.51 -8.56 -3.43
CA ALA A 58 16.22 -7.97 -2.13
C ALA A 58 16.97 -6.63 -1.98
N GLU A 59 16.28 -5.59 -1.54
CA GLU A 59 16.87 -4.29 -1.23
C GLU A 59 16.34 -3.72 0.09
N SER A 60 17.13 -2.81 0.67
CA SER A 60 16.81 -2.08 1.88
C SER A 60 17.11 -0.60 1.69
N TYR A 61 16.13 0.23 2.01
CA TYR A 61 16.19 1.69 1.95
C TYR A 61 16.10 2.26 3.36
N ASP A 62 17.01 3.17 3.72
CA ASP A 62 17.03 3.86 5.01
C ASP A 62 17.11 5.37 4.76
N ARG A 63 16.09 6.12 5.17
CA ARG A 63 15.93 7.57 4.92
C ARG A 63 15.17 8.27 6.04
N GLU A 64 15.29 9.59 6.10
CA GLU A 64 14.48 10.43 6.97
C GLU A 64 13.07 10.67 6.41
N LEU A 65 12.10 10.89 7.30
CA LEU A 65 10.67 11.09 7.04
C LEU A 65 10.38 12.35 6.23
N GLU A 66 11.33 13.28 6.18
CA GLU A 66 11.27 14.49 5.36
C GLU A 66 11.28 14.12 3.85
N ASP A 67 11.94 13.01 3.49
CA ASP A 67 12.09 12.53 2.11
C ASP A 67 11.19 11.33 1.78
N VAL A 68 10.03 11.18 2.45
CA VAL A 68 9.16 10.00 2.27
C VAL A 68 8.74 9.75 0.81
N PHE A 69 8.60 10.80 0.00
CA PHE A 69 8.27 10.68 -1.42
C PHE A 69 9.44 10.18 -2.25
N ALA A 70 10.67 10.61 -1.95
CA ALA A 70 11.87 10.10 -2.62
C ALA A 70 12.06 8.60 -2.35
N VAL A 71 11.82 8.17 -1.11
CA VAL A 71 11.81 6.74 -0.74
C VAL A 71 10.77 5.97 -1.55
N GLN A 72 9.58 6.52 -1.71
CA GLN A 72 8.51 5.87 -2.46
C GLN A 72 8.80 5.76 -3.94
N GLU A 73 9.34 6.81 -4.53
CA GLU A 73 9.73 6.81 -5.92
C GLU A 73 10.87 5.81 -6.17
N GLU A 74 11.88 5.77 -5.30
CA GLU A 74 13.00 4.82 -5.35
C GLU A 74 12.49 3.38 -5.25
N ILE A 75 11.66 3.07 -4.24
CA ILE A 75 11.06 1.74 -4.06
C ILE A 75 10.14 1.38 -5.22
N ALA A 76 9.28 2.29 -5.66
CA ALA A 76 8.36 2.05 -6.77
C ALA A 76 9.12 1.77 -8.06
N ARG A 77 10.20 2.51 -8.32
CA ARG A 77 11.09 2.30 -9.48
C ARG A 77 11.86 1.00 -9.37
N ALA A 78 12.34 0.64 -8.18
CA ALA A 78 13.05 -0.63 -7.97
C ALA A 78 12.12 -1.83 -8.11
N ILE A 79 10.92 -1.78 -7.50
CA ILE A 79 9.87 -2.81 -7.67
C ILE A 79 9.43 -2.86 -9.14
N ALA A 80 9.20 -1.72 -9.77
CA ALA A 80 8.89 -1.62 -11.19
C ALA A 80 9.97 -2.29 -12.03
N GLY A 81 11.25 -1.98 -11.81
CA GLY A 81 12.38 -2.60 -12.49
C GLY A 81 12.45 -4.11 -12.28
N ALA A 82 12.25 -4.57 -11.04
CA ALA A 82 12.21 -6.00 -10.70
C ALA A 82 11.01 -6.73 -11.34
N LEU A 83 9.88 -6.05 -11.54
CA LEU A 83 8.67 -6.57 -12.19
C LEU A 83 8.62 -6.32 -13.71
N SER A 84 9.56 -5.53 -14.26
CA SER A 84 9.57 -5.05 -15.65
C SER A 84 9.85 -6.14 -16.67
N VAL A 85 9.94 -7.41 -16.28
CA VAL A 85 9.96 -8.48 -17.27
C VAL A 85 8.63 -8.55 -18.03
N GLU A 86 7.48 -8.11 -17.48
CA GLU A 86 6.20 -8.16 -18.23
C GLU A 86 5.16 -7.03 -18.00
N LEU A 87 5.25 -6.23 -16.93
CA LEU A 87 4.10 -5.42 -16.49
C LEU A 87 4.08 -3.93 -16.91
N LEU A 88 5.17 -3.38 -17.46
CA LEU A 88 5.33 -1.92 -17.61
C LEU A 88 5.53 -1.39 -19.03
N ALA A 89 5.32 -2.22 -20.06
CA ALA A 89 5.29 -1.74 -21.44
C ALA A 89 4.02 -0.89 -21.69
N GLY A 90 3.98 0.35 -21.16
CA GLY A 90 2.92 1.32 -21.45
C GLY A 90 2.46 2.21 -20.29
N ALA A 91 2.87 1.97 -19.05
CA ALA A 91 2.57 2.87 -17.94
C ALA A 91 3.67 3.95 -17.88
N GLY A 92 3.30 5.22 -18.10
CA GLY A 92 4.22 6.35 -17.93
C GLY A 92 4.79 6.44 -16.50
N ASP A 93 5.79 7.29 -16.32
CA ASP A 93 6.43 7.46 -15.00
C ASP A 93 5.37 7.78 -13.93
N PRO A 94 5.41 7.08 -12.77
CA PRO A 94 4.47 7.35 -11.69
C PRO A 94 4.66 8.78 -11.17
N VAL A 95 3.64 9.61 -11.34
CA VAL A 95 3.60 10.97 -10.78
C VAL A 95 3.09 10.89 -9.35
N PHE A 96 3.96 11.20 -8.39
CA PHE A 96 3.59 11.27 -6.98
C PHE A 96 3.21 12.70 -6.61
N ALA A 97 1.97 12.92 -6.18
CA ALA A 97 1.60 14.17 -5.52
C ALA A 97 2.37 14.28 -4.20
N THR A 98 3.07 15.40 -3.99
CA THR A 98 3.84 15.67 -2.78
C THR A 98 2.98 16.43 -1.75
N THR A 99 3.20 16.19 -0.46
CA THR A 99 2.57 16.92 0.64
C THR A 99 3.48 16.87 1.88
N SER A 100 3.06 17.41 3.03
CA SER A 100 3.81 17.24 4.27
C SER A 100 3.80 15.76 4.74
N PRO A 101 4.84 15.28 5.43
CA PRO A 101 4.88 13.91 5.96
C PRO A 101 3.71 13.58 6.90
N GLU A 102 3.18 14.58 7.60
CA GLU A 102 2.03 14.42 8.49
C GLU A 102 0.72 14.16 7.72
N VAL A 103 0.44 14.97 6.69
CA VAL A 103 -0.72 14.78 5.80
C VAL A 103 -0.60 13.44 5.08
N TYR A 104 0.60 13.11 4.62
CA TYR A 104 0.87 11.83 3.96
C TYR A 104 0.57 10.64 4.87
N ARG A 105 0.95 10.72 6.15
CA ARG A 105 0.62 9.71 7.17
C ARG A 105 -0.89 9.57 7.39
N LEU A 106 -1.63 10.68 7.45
CA LEU A 106 -3.09 10.65 7.56
C LEU A 106 -3.72 9.95 6.34
N TYR A 107 -3.28 10.31 5.13
CA TYR A 107 -3.72 9.69 3.89
C TYR A 107 -3.47 8.17 3.87
N LEU A 108 -2.27 7.72 4.26
CA LEU A 108 -1.95 6.29 4.32
C LEU A 108 -2.79 5.53 5.35
N ARG A 109 -3.02 6.12 6.53
CA ARG A 109 -3.90 5.52 7.56
C ARG A 109 -5.34 5.42 7.05
N ALA A 110 -5.84 6.45 6.38
CA ALA A 110 -7.16 6.44 5.78
C ALA A 110 -7.29 5.34 4.71
N ARG A 111 -6.31 5.23 3.81
CA ARG A 111 -6.22 4.16 2.78
C ARG A 111 -6.16 2.75 3.37
N HIS A 112 -5.52 2.59 4.53
CA HIS A 112 -5.49 1.33 5.27
C HIS A 112 -6.89 0.92 5.71
N HIS A 113 -7.58 1.79 6.44
CA HIS A 113 -8.95 1.54 6.91
C HIS A 113 -9.92 1.31 5.74
N LEU A 114 -9.87 2.17 4.72
CA LEU A 114 -10.72 2.04 3.53
C LEU A 114 -10.54 0.68 2.82
N GLY A 115 -9.36 0.09 2.92
CA GLY A 115 -9.06 -1.23 2.36
C GLY A 115 -9.72 -2.40 3.07
N ARG A 116 -10.05 -2.26 4.35
CA ARG A 116 -10.72 -3.29 5.14
C ARG A 116 -12.21 -3.41 4.81
N ARG A 117 -12.81 -2.33 4.29
CA ARG A 117 -14.19 -2.29 3.79
C ARG A 117 -15.23 -2.83 4.79
N THR A 118 -15.06 -2.47 6.06
CA THR A 118 -16.11 -2.66 7.08
C THR A 118 -16.78 -1.30 7.33
N GLY A 119 -18.04 -1.27 7.80
CA GLY A 119 -18.72 -0.02 8.14
C GLY A 119 -17.89 0.89 9.06
N PRO A 120 -17.39 0.38 10.21
CA PRO A 120 -16.54 1.17 11.11
C PRO A 120 -15.22 1.64 10.47
N ASP A 121 -14.54 0.79 9.70
CA ASP A 121 -13.30 1.19 9.02
C ASP A 121 -13.56 2.23 7.92
N VAL A 122 -14.68 2.17 7.20
CA VAL A 122 -15.03 3.17 6.19
C VAL A 122 -15.29 4.53 6.86
N THR A 123 -16.03 4.58 7.96
CA THR A 123 -16.22 5.81 8.74
C THR A 123 -14.87 6.36 9.20
N ARG A 124 -14.01 5.50 9.76
CA ARG A 124 -12.69 5.93 10.22
C ARG A 124 -11.80 6.45 9.08
N ALA A 125 -11.90 5.85 7.90
CA ALA A 125 -11.19 6.32 6.72
C ALA A 125 -11.64 7.72 6.30
N VAL A 126 -12.95 7.99 6.30
CA VAL A 126 -13.52 9.32 5.98
C VAL A 126 -12.97 10.40 6.92
N GLU A 127 -13.00 10.17 8.23
CA GLU A 127 -12.47 11.12 9.23
C GLU A 127 -10.98 11.45 9.01
N LEU A 128 -10.20 10.44 8.64
CA LEU A 128 -8.76 10.60 8.39
C LEU A 128 -8.47 11.32 7.07
N PHE A 129 -9.27 11.09 6.01
CA PHE A 129 -9.17 11.85 4.77
C PHE A 129 -9.59 13.31 4.96
N ASP A 130 -10.65 13.55 5.74
CA ASP A 130 -11.13 14.90 6.08
C ASP A 130 -10.06 15.70 6.85
N SER A 131 -9.41 15.04 7.82
CA SER A 131 -8.25 15.61 8.53
C SER A 131 -7.07 15.91 7.60
N ALA A 132 -6.83 15.08 6.58
CA ALA A 132 -5.74 15.29 5.63
C ALA A 132 -6.02 16.49 4.73
N VAL A 133 -7.23 16.57 4.17
CA VAL A 133 -7.70 17.69 3.34
C VAL A 133 -7.72 19.01 4.11
N SER A 134 -8.15 19.00 5.37
CA SER A 134 -8.19 20.21 6.20
C SER A 134 -6.79 20.80 6.46
N ARG A 135 -5.75 19.97 6.39
CA ARG A 135 -4.35 20.37 6.61
C ARG A 135 -3.63 20.73 5.32
N ASP A 136 -3.97 20.07 4.23
CA ASP A 136 -3.47 20.38 2.89
C ASP A 136 -4.60 20.21 1.85
N PRO A 137 -5.31 21.30 1.53
CA PRO A 137 -6.40 21.29 0.56
C PRO A 137 -5.95 20.98 -0.87
N ASP A 138 -4.67 21.15 -1.20
CA ASP A 138 -4.13 20.94 -2.55
C ASP A 138 -3.70 19.47 -2.77
N TYR A 139 -3.67 18.65 -1.71
CA TYR A 139 -3.33 17.24 -1.80
C TYR A 139 -4.48 16.40 -2.39
N ALA A 140 -4.61 16.45 -3.72
CA ALA A 140 -5.64 15.78 -4.51
C ALA A 140 -5.89 14.29 -4.17
N PRO A 141 -4.89 13.45 -3.82
CA PRO A 141 -5.14 12.07 -3.43
C PRO A 141 -6.03 11.92 -2.19
N ALA A 142 -5.98 12.86 -1.24
CA ALA A 142 -6.85 12.81 -0.05
C ALA A 142 -8.31 13.10 -0.43
N TRP A 143 -8.57 14.05 -1.32
CA TRP A 143 -9.90 14.30 -1.86
C TRP A 143 -10.48 13.08 -2.61
N ALA A 144 -9.67 12.43 -3.47
CA ALA A 144 -10.09 11.22 -4.17
C ALA A 144 -10.41 10.07 -3.19
N GLY A 145 -9.61 9.94 -2.13
CA GLY A 145 -9.86 9.02 -1.03
C GLY A 145 -11.17 9.31 -0.28
N LEU A 146 -11.42 10.58 0.03
CA LEU A 146 -12.64 11.04 0.71
C LEU A 146 -13.89 10.74 -0.10
N ALA A 147 -13.88 11.06 -1.40
CA ALA A 147 -14.97 10.75 -2.31
C ALA A 147 -15.26 9.23 -2.36
N THR A 148 -14.21 8.42 -2.44
CA THR A 148 -14.34 6.95 -2.39
C THR A 148 -14.92 6.49 -1.05
N GLY A 149 -14.48 7.10 0.06
CA GLY A 149 -15.01 6.87 1.40
C GLY A 149 -16.52 7.07 1.47
N HIS A 150 -17.01 8.24 1.05
CA HIS A 150 -18.44 8.55 1.06
C HIS A 150 -19.28 7.61 0.19
N VAL A 151 -18.79 7.24 -1.00
CA VAL A 151 -19.46 6.24 -1.86
C VAL A 151 -19.60 4.92 -1.12
N LEU A 152 -18.54 4.44 -0.46
CA LEU A 152 -18.58 3.20 0.30
C LEU A 152 -19.43 3.31 1.57
N THR A 153 -19.50 4.47 2.22
CA THR A 153 -20.39 4.67 3.37
C THR A 153 -21.82 4.31 2.97
N SER A 154 -22.31 4.79 1.81
CA SER A 154 -23.66 4.43 1.33
C SER A 154 -23.91 2.92 1.17
N GLN A 155 -22.88 2.15 0.81
CA GLN A 155 -22.96 0.71 0.61
C GLN A 155 -22.89 -0.09 1.93
N TYR A 156 -22.18 0.44 2.94
CA TYR A 156 -21.99 -0.23 4.23
C TYR A 156 -22.88 0.32 5.35
N SER A 157 -23.55 1.47 5.16
CA SER A 157 -24.60 2.00 6.03
C SER A 157 -25.89 1.19 5.99
N GLY A 158 -26.07 0.33 4.97
CA GLY A 158 -27.22 -0.59 4.86
C GLY A 158 -27.08 -1.88 5.68
N ALA A 159 -25.92 -2.15 6.28
CA ALA A 159 -25.68 -3.32 7.12
C ALA A 159 -25.77 -2.95 8.61
N SER A 160 -26.95 -2.50 9.05
CA SER A 160 -27.27 -2.55 10.49
C SER A 160 -27.53 -4.01 10.87
N PRO A 161 -26.80 -4.59 11.85
CA PRO A 161 -27.22 -5.84 12.45
C PRO A 161 -28.50 -5.57 13.24
N ARG A 162 -29.56 -6.33 12.93
CA ARG A 162 -30.67 -6.56 13.85
C ARG A 162 -30.28 -7.63 14.85
#